data_AF-A0A9N9USZ6-F1
#
_entry.id   AF-A0A9N9USZ6-F1
#
_cell.length_a   1.000
_cell.length_b   1.000
_cell.length_c   1.000
_cell.angle_alpha   90.00
_cell.angle_beta   90.00
_cell.angle_gamma   90.00
#
_symmetry.space_group_name_H-M   'P 1'
#
loop_
_entity.id
_entity.type
_entity.pdbx_description
1 polymer ?
#
loop_
_entity_poly.entity_id
_entity_poly.type
_entity_poly.pdbx_seq_one_letter_code
_entity_poly.pdbx_strand_id
1 'polypeptide(L)'
;MVATGDKPDPGPFPEELLRPQGPPYRTDYDSPLAFEIAKAEYSMREDCDRVVTWGQDTRFRPHTWGFTLYRACFGPGTDERFPDAVRRLDAWVRHLVLSDRYRGLDADTREECRLLDSRLDPQRPLPSRELAKRFHLEVIEDYPGKEHVVAGHATEDGEEDFSPVGESFTKWVSEHAVTQDDLYVRNDHCLIVDEKALEALERLPRSTPEPGPEPANAPQTKLLYGHNSGAWVWMLDREYFHTFTHSGPEHIWISDTFGGGPRYTDGLPASPWIRIMPSSIPEVWFHRPRNFTPSNWTAVIQRDKHKFDKISWWNPVPSAFNEVYSRKRREQLA
;
A
#
# COMPACT_ATOMS: atom_id res chain seq x y z
N MET A 1 -8.10 3.63 -25.25
CA MET A 1 -6.81 2.97 -24.93
C MET A 1 -5.87 4.02 -24.38
N VAL A 2 -5.87 4.23 -23.06
CA VAL A 2 -4.75 4.92 -22.44
C VAL A 2 -3.72 3.82 -22.18
N ALA A 3 -2.72 3.74 -23.05
CA ALA A 3 -1.55 2.97 -22.72
C ALA A 3 -0.97 3.57 -21.44
N THR A 4 -1.07 2.88 -20.30
CA THR A 4 0.07 2.88 -19.40
C THR A 4 1.18 2.24 -20.22
N GLY A 5 1.86 3.05 -21.03
CA GLY A 5 2.93 2.59 -21.90
C GLY A 5 3.84 1.71 -21.07
N ASP A 6 4.19 0.55 -21.61
CA ASP A 6 5.14 -0.35 -20.98
C ASP A 6 6.26 0.49 -20.37
N LYS A 7 6.30 0.60 -19.03
CA LYS A 7 7.40 1.31 -18.40
C LYS A 7 8.67 0.62 -18.90
N PRO A 8 9.74 1.34 -19.23
CA PRO A 8 10.98 0.66 -19.58
C PRO A 8 11.37 -0.28 -18.43
N ASP A 9 11.78 -1.50 -18.77
CA ASP A 9 12.36 -2.41 -17.79
C ASP A 9 13.52 -1.68 -17.10
N PRO A 10 13.50 -1.52 -15.77
CA PRO A 10 14.58 -0.87 -15.03
C PRO A 10 15.90 -1.66 -15.09
N GLY A 11 15.92 -2.85 -15.69
CA GLY A 11 17.08 -3.72 -15.78
C GLY A 11 17.34 -4.46 -14.46
N PRO A 12 18.45 -5.20 -14.36
CA PRO A 12 18.81 -5.88 -13.11
C PRO A 12 19.05 -4.87 -11.99
N PHE A 13 18.88 -5.29 -10.73
CA PHE A 13 19.34 -4.47 -9.60
C PHE A 13 20.86 -4.32 -9.66
N PRO A 14 21.41 -3.13 -9.31
CA PRO A 14 22.83 -2.99 -9.10
C PRO A 14 23.31 -3.97 -8.03
N GLU A 15 24.35 -4.76 -8.33
CA GLU A 15 24.86 -5.78 -7.41
C GLU A 15 25.28 -5.18 -6.07
N GLU A 16 25.71 -3.91 -6.06
CA GLU A 16 26.13 -3.20 -4.85
C GLU A 16 24.97 -2.88 -3.90
N LEU A 17 23.73 -3.02 -4.36
CA LEU A 17 22.52 -2.85 -3.54
C LEU A 17 22.00 -4.15 -2.94
N LEU A 18 22.34 -5.27 -3.55
CA LEU A 18 21.98 -6.58 -3.02
C LEU A 18 22.82 -6.87 -1.77
N ARG A 19 22.26 -7.64 -0.84
CA ARG A 19 22.86 -7.83 0.49
C ARG A 19 24.35 -8.22 0.40
N PRO A 20 25.26 -7.46 1.03
CA PRO A 20 26.63 -7.92 1.22
C PRO A 20 26.66 -9.09 2.20
N GLN A 21 27.51 -10.10 1.93
CA GLN A 21 27.68 -11.34 2.72
C GLN A 21 28.34 -11.12 4.12
N GLY A 22 28.18 -9.95 4.74
CA GLY A 22 28.86 -9.55 5.99
C GLY A 22 27.93 -9.09 7.10
N PRO A 23 28.40 -9.01 8.37
CA PRO A 23 27.57 -8.63 9.50
C PRO A 23 27.00 -7.20 9.34
N PRO A 24 25.74 -6.98 9.76
CA PRO A 24 24.92 -5.84 9.32
C PRO A 24 25.32 -4.49 9.92
N TYR A 25 26.12 -4.48 10.99
CA TYR A 25 26.52 -3.27 11.69
C TYR A 25 27.98 -3.35 12.10
N ARG A 26 28.74 -2.34 11.71
CA ARG A 26 30.00 -2.01 12.36
C ARG A 26 29.65 -1.34 13.69
N THR A 27 29.95 -1.96 14.83
CA THR A 27 29.65 -1.37 16.15
C THR A 27 30.54 -0.18 16.49
N ASP A 28 31.50 0.13 15.63
CA ASP A 28 32.47 1.23 15.68
C ASP A 28 32.00 2.47 14.90
N TYR A 29 30.69 2.66 14.66
CA TYR A 29 30.23 3.94 14.11
C TYR A 29 30.57 5.07 15.10
N ASP A 30 31.36 6.03 14.63
CA ASP A 30 31.79 7.20 15.40
C ASP A 30 30.62 8.13 15.83
N SER A 31 29.40 7.86 15.34
CA SER A 31 28.21 8.67 15.60
C SER A 31 26.91 7.82 15.64
N PRO A 32 26.01 8.06 16.62
CA PRO A 32 24.65 7.51 16.63
C PRO A 32 23.85 7.76 15.33
N LEU A 33 24.12 8.86 14.63
CA LEU A 33 23.50 9.15 13.34
C LEU A 33 23.93 8.17 12.26
N ALA A 34 25.24 7.88 12.18
CA ALA A 34 25.76 6.94 11.19
C ALA A 34 25.15 5.54 11.39
N PHE A 35 24.87 5.17 12.64
CA PHE A 35 24.14 3.95 12.98
C PHE A 35 22.69 3.96 12.48
N GLU A 36 21.91 5.01 12.73
CA GLU A 36 20.51 5.08 12.27
C GLU A 36 20.40 5.14 10.73
N ILE A 37 21.32 5.84 10.05
CA ILE A 37 21.41 5.83 8.58
C ILE A 37 21.71 4.42 8.08
N ALA A 38 22.72 3.75 8.66
CA ALA A 38 23.09 2.40 8.27
C ALA A 38 21.94 1.41 8.47
N LYS A 39 21.19 1.55 9.56
CA LYS A 39 19.99 0.74 9.84
C LYS A 39 18.86 0.98 8.84
N ALA A 40 18.58 2.23 8.49
CA ALA A 40 17.58 2.56 7.46
C ALA A 40 17.98 2.03 6.08
N GLU A 41 19.24 2.24 5.68
CA GLU A 41 19.78 1.68 4.42
C GLU A 41 19.76 0.16 4.41
N TYR A 42 20.10 -0.48 5.54
CA TYR A 42 20.06 -1.93 5.68
C TYR A 42 18.63 -2.47 5.48
N SER A 43 17.63 -1.89 6.16
CA SER A 43 16.22 -2.30 5.99
C SER A 43 15.75 -2.19 4.53
N MET A 44 16.15 -1.14 3.81
CA MET A 44 15.78 -0.97 2.41
C MET A 44 16.53 -1.91 1.46
N ARG A 45 17.76 -2.31 1.80
CA ARG A 45 18.48 -3.36 1.04
C ARG A 45 17.78 -4.70 1.20
N GLU A 46 17.26 -5.01 2.39
CA GLU A 46 16.43 -6.19 2.57
C GLU A 46 15.19 -6.18 1.67
N ASP A 47 14.58 -5.00 1.47
CA ASP A 47 13.48 -4.84 0.52
C ASP A 47 13.93 -5.00 -0.93
N CYS A 48 15.11 -4.49 -1.30
CA CYS A 48 15.69 -4.71 -2.63
C CYS A 48 15.90 -6.20 -2.91
N ASP A 49 16.51 -6.94 -1.98
CA ASP A 49 16.72 -8.39 -2.13
C ASP A 49 15.41 -9.13 -2.30
N ARG A 50 14.36 -8.73 -1.56
CA ARG A 50 13.03 -9.34 -1.67
C ARG A 50 12.42 -9.10 -3.04
N VAL A 51 12.49 -7.87 -3.56
CA VAL A 51 12.05 -7.59 -4.94
C VAL A 51 12.83 -8.42 -5.95
N VAL A 52 14.13 -8.64 -5.75
CA VAL A 52 14.92 -9.52 -6.62
C VAL A 52 14.48 -10.98 -6.51
N THR A 53 14.38 -11.49 -5.29
CA THR A 53 14.04 -12.88 -4.99
C THR A 53 12.64 -13.21 -5.53
N TRP A 54 11.69 -12.30 -5.33
CA TRP A 54 10.32 -12.45 -5.80
C TRP A 54 10.14 -12.15 -7.29
N GLY A 55 11.03 -11.34 -7.85
CA GLY A 55 11.05 -11.02 -9.27
C GLY A 55 11.70 -12.09 -10.14
N GLN A 56 12.09 -13.25 -9.60
CA GLN A 56 12.69 -14.36 -10.39
C GLN A 56 11.66 -15.18 -11.17
N ASP A 57 10.36 -14.96 -10.98
CA ASP A 57 9.33 -15.51 -11.85
C ASP A 57 9.27 -14.70 -13.16
N THR A 58 9.68 -15.34 -14.26
CA THR A 58 9.83 -14.75 -15.60
C THR A 58 8.52 -14.31 -16.26
N ARG A 59 7.37 -14.62 -15.65
CA ARG A 59 6.04 -14.25 -16.16
C ARG A 59 5.63 -12.83 -15.77
N PHE A 60 6.32 -12.23 -14.81
CA PHE A 60 6.17 -10.84 -14.41
C PHE A 60 7.38 -10.04 -14.86
N ARG A 61 7.26 -8.70 -14.93
CA ARG A 61 8.41 -7.82 -15.18
C ARG A 61 9.46 -8.10 -14.09
N PRO A 62 10.56 -8.81 -14.43
CA PRO A 62 11.50 -9.27 -13.42
C PRO A 62 12.00 -8.08 -12.62
N HIS A 63 12.18 -8.27 -11.31
CA HIS A 63 12.74 -7.23 -10.45
C HIS A 63 11.88 -5.95 -10.30
N THR A 64 10.55 -6.06 -10.38
CA THR A 64 9.60 -4.96 -10.10
C THR A 64 8.67 -5.30 -8.92
N TRP A 65 8.07 -4.27 -8.32
CA TRP A 65 7.06 -4.43 -7.26
C TRP A 65 5.87 -3.51 -7.50
N GLY A 66 4.73 -3.78 -6.86
CA GLY A 66 3.50 -2.99 -7.00
C GLY A 66 2.30 -3.86 -7.35
N PHE A 67 1.19 -3.24 -7.73
CA PHE A 67 -0.12 -3.91 -7.73
C PHE A 67 -0.76 -3.92 -9.12
N THR A 68 -1.64 -4.88 -9.33
CA THR A 68 -2.67 -4.78 -10.37
C THR A 68 -3.72 -3.76 -9.90
N LEU A 69 -4.07 -2.81 -10.76
CA LEU A 69 -5.02 -1.73 -10.47
C LEU A 69 -6.19 -1.81 -11.45
N TYR A 70 -7.37 -2.14 -10.93
CA TYR A 70 -8.59 -2.20 -11.70
C TYR A 70 -9.30 -0.84 -11.71
N ARG A 71 -9.69 -0.42 -12.90
CA ARG A 71 -10.58 0.73 -13.08
C ARG A 71 -12.02 0.26 -12.92
N ALA A 72 -12.75 0.86 -11.98
CA ALA A 72 -14.14 0.50 -11.64
C ALA A 72 -15.14 1.63 -11.93
N CYS A 73 -14.74 2.66 -12.67
CA CYS A 73 -15.59 3.78 -13.08
C CYS A 73 -15.34 4.12 -14.55
N PHE A 74 -16.42 4.19 -15.34
CA PHE A 74 -16.35 4.36 -16.79
C PHE A 74 -17.33 5.43 -17.25
N GLY A 75 -16.92 6.26 -18.22
CA GLY A 75 -17.79 7.23 -18.85
C GLY A 75 -17.12 8.58 -19.16
N PRO A 76 -17.85 9.46 -19.87
CA PRO A 76 -17.39 10.81 -20.20
C PRO A 76 -17.01 11.58 -18.93
N GLY A 77 -15.80 12.13 -18.88
CA GLY A 77 -15.24 12.81 -17.72
C GLY A 77 -14.33 11.94 -16.85
N THR A 78 -14.71 10.70 -16.53
CA THR A 78 -13.84 9.79 -15.76
C THR A 78 -12.69 9.26 -16.61
N ASP A 79 -12.92 9.06 -17.91
CA ASP A 79 -11.90 8.64 -18.89
C ASP A 79 -10.71 9.61 -18.97
N GLU A 80 -10.96 10.91 -18.82
CA GLU A 80 -9.92 11.95 -18.89
C GLU A 80 -9.20 12.12 -17.54
N ARG A 81 -9.93 11.95 -16.44
CA ARG A 81 -9.45 12.13 -15.06
C ARG A 81 -8.61 10.95 -14.58
N PHE A 82 -9.01 9.74 -14.94
CA PHE A 82 -8.41 8.49 -14.44
C PHE A 82 -6.90 8.41 -14.69
N PRO A 83 -6.36 8.69 -15.89
CA PRO A 83 -4.91 8.67 -16.12
C PRO A 83 -4.15 9.66 -15.23
N ASP A 84 -4.74 10.82 -14.91
CA ASP A 84 -4.12 11.80 -14.03
C ASP A 84 -4.08 11.32 -12.59
N ALA A 85 -5.17 10.72 -12.11
CA ALA A 85 -5.24 10.14 -10.78
C ALA A 85 -4.25 8.99 -10.59
N VAL A 86 -4.10 8.11 -11.57
CA VAL A 86 -3.10 7.02 -11.53
C VAL A 86 -1.68 7.59 -11.52
N ARG A 87 -1.38 8.63 -12.31
CA ARG A 87 -0.07 9.31 -12.26
C ARG A 87 0.22 9.92 -10.90
N ARG A 88 -0.79 10.53 -10.26
CA ARG A 88 -0.65 11.07 -8.90
C ARG A 88 -0.37 9.95 -7.91
N LEU A 89 -1.14 8.86 -7.94
CA LEU A 89 -0.91 7.71 -7.07
C LEU A 89 0.51 7.15 -7.23
N ASP A 90 0.96 6.93 -8.47
CA ASP A 90 2.32 6.45 -8.78
C ASP A 90 3.40 7.38 -8.24
N ALA A 91 3.29 8.69 -8.50
CA ALA A 91 4.24 9.68 -8.02
C ALA A 91 4.30 9.72 -6.48
N TRP A 92 3.14 9.74 -5.82
CA TRP A 92 3.07 9.83 -4.37
C TRP A 92 3.58 8.58 -3.67
N VAL A 93 3.26 7.37 -4.14
CA VAL A 93 3.82 6.12 -3.58
C VAL A 93 5.34 6.11 -3.73
N ARG A 94 5.88 6.52 -4.89
CA ARG A 94 7.33 6.63 -5.11
C ARG A 94 7.96 7.64 -4.16
N HIS A 95 7.35 8.81 -3.98
CA HIS A 95 7.83 9.83 -3.05
C HIS A 95 7.86 9.30 -1.60
N LEU A 96 6.85 8.52 -1.20
CA LEU A 96 6.79 7.91 0.13
C LEU A 96 7.94 6.92 0.34
N VAL A 97 8.24 6.07 -0.65
CA VAL A 97 9.39 5.14 -0.61
C VAL A 97 10.72 5.90 -0.56
N LEU A 98 10.86 6.97 -1.34
CA LEU A 98 12.04 7.83 -1.31
C LEU A 98 12.25 8.48 0.06
N SER A 99 11.14 8.83 0.73
CA SER A 99 11.15 9.54 2.02
C SER A 99 11.23 8.60 3.23
N ASP A 100 11.00 7.31 3.06
CA ASP A 100 10.91 6.34 4.15
C ASP A 100 12.21 6.23 4.96
N ARG A 101 13.35 6.47 4.32
CA ARG A 101 14.68 6.47 4.98
C ARG A 101 14.82 7.56 6.05
N TYR A 102 13.96 8.57 6.03
CA TYR A 102 13.92 9.67 7.00
C TYR A 102 12.85 9.45 8.08
N ARG A 103 12.05 8.38 7.98
CA ARG A 103 10.96 8.10 8.91
C ARG A 103 11.51 7.85 10.31
N GLY A 104 10.90 8.48 11.31
CA GLY A 104 11.25 8.28 12.72
C GLY A 104 12.51 9.01 13.21
N LEU A 105 13.31 9.58 12.30
CA LEU A 105 14.46 10.42 12.67
C LEU A 105 14.00 11.77 13.23
N ASP A 106 14.74 12.35 14.18
CA ASP A 106 14.53 13.74 14.61
C ASP A 106 14.95 14.73 13.50
N ALA A 107 14.62 16.02 13.65
CA ALA A 107 14.84 17.03 12.61
C ALA A 107 16.32 17.31 12.30
N ASP A 108 17.20 17.24 13.29
CA ASP A 108 18.62 17.56 13.14
C ASP A 108 19.33 16.40 12.42
N THR A 109 19.08 15.17 12.89
CA THR A 109 19.51 13.91 12.26
C THR A 109 19.07 13.85 10.79
N ARG A 110 17.84 14.27 10.55
CA ARG A 110 17.23 14.37 9.22
C ARG A 110 18.00 15.30 8.27
N GLU A 111 18.25 16.54 8.69
CA GLU A 111 18.98 17.51 7.88
C GLU A 111 20.42 17.05 7.59
N GLU A 112 21.06 16.40 8.55
CA GLU A 112 22.40 15.83 8.37
C GLU A 112 22.41 14.69 7.33
N CYS A 113 21.40 13.81 7.33
CA CYS A 113 21.21 12.80 6.27
C CYS A 113 21.10 13.43 4.87
N ARG A 114 20.39 14.55 4.73
CA ARG A 114 20.25 15.24 3.44
C ARG A 114 21.56 15.86 2.97
N LEU A 115 22.31 16.46 3.90
CA LEU A 115 23.64 16.99 3.59
C LEU A 115 24.58 15.87 3.15
N LEU A 116 24.52 14.70 3.80
CA LEU A 116 25.27 13.52 3.37
C LEU A 116 24.84 13.07 1.98
N ASP A 117 23.54 12.95 1.70
CA ASP A 117 23.03 12.59 0.37
C ASP A 117 23.46 13.56 -0.73
N SER A 118 23.49 14.87 -0.43
CA SER A 118 23.98 15.89 -1.37
C SER A 118 25.48 15.79 -1.66
N ARG A 119 26.24 15.14 -0.77
CA ARG A 119 27.68 14.88 -0.91
C ARG A 119 27.98 13.51 -1.51
N LEU A 120 27.02 12.59 -1.51
CA LEU A 120 27.15 11.31 -2.19
C LEU A 120 27.22 11.53 -3.70
N ASP A 121 27.99 10.68 -4.38
CA ASP A 121 28.01 10.62 -5.83
C ASP A 121 26.55 10.50 -6.34
N PRO A 122 26.06 11.42 -7.18
CA PRO A 122 24.72 11.32 -7.76
C PRO A 122 24.49 10.02 -8.53
N GLN A 123 25.56 9.37 -9.01
CA GLN A 123 25.53 8.08 -9.69
C GLN A 123 25.48 6.89 -8.72
N ARG A 124 25.71 7.09 -7.40
CA ARG A 124 25.60 6.01 -6.42
C ARG A 124 24.14 5.53 -6.38
N PRO A 125 23.89 4.23 -6.64
CA PRO A 125 22.55 3.69 -6.50
C PRO A 125 22.18 3.72 -5.01
N LEU A 126 21.02 4.31 -4.71
CA LEU A 126 20.44 4.28 -3.36
C LEU A 126 19.30 3.26 -3.34
N PRO A 127 19.21 2.40 -2.30
CA PRO A 127 18.12 1.42 -2.19
C PRO A 127 16.73 2.04 -2.40
N SER A 128 16.43 3.15 -1.74
CA SER A 128 15.14 3.85 -1.89
C SER A 128 14.87 4.32 -3.32
N ARG A 129 15.89 4.82 -4.03
CA ARG A 129 15.76 5.26 -5.43
C ARG A 129 15.51 4.09 -6.36
N GLU A 130 16.22 2.99 -6.17
CA GLU A 130 16.02 1.78 -6.98
C GLU A 130 14.66 1.13 -6.72
N LEU A 131 14.25 1.03 -5.45
CA LEU A 131 12.89 0.59 -5.10
C LEU A 131 11.84 1.50 -5.74
N ALA A 132 11.93 2.83 -5.55
CA ALA A 132 10.96 3.74 -6.11
C ALA A 132 10.87 3.63 -7.64
N LYS A 133 12.00 3.53 -8.36
CA LYS A 133 12.03 3.33 -9.82
C LYS A 133 11.19 2.12 -10.26
N ARG A 134 11.29 1.03 -9.50
CA ARG A 134 10.72 -0.30 -9.78
C ARG A 134 9.26 -0.46 -9.36
N PHE A 135 8.65 0.55 -8.75
CA PHE A 135 7.22 0.54 -8.47
C PHE A 135 6.39 0.51 -9.77
N HIS A 136 5.46 -0.42 -9.90
CA HIS A 136 4.65 -0.57 -11.10
C HIS A 136 3.19 -0.85 -10.74
N LEU A 137 2.30 0.00 -11.27
CA LEU A 137 0.87 -0.24 -11.29
C LEU A 137 0.50 -0.80 -12.67
N GLU A 138 0.04 -2.04 -12.69
CA GLU A 138 -0.48 -2.70 -13.89
C GLU A 138 -1.98 -2.38 -13.99
N VAL A 139 -2.34 -1.47 -14.90
CA VAL A 139 -3.70 -0.95 -14.98
C VAL A 139 -4.56 -1.84 -15.88
N ILE A 140 -5.69 -2.31 -15.34
CA ILE A 140 -6.68 -3.10 -16.06
C ILE A 140 -7.98 -2.29 -16.17
N GLU A 141 -8.31 -1.91 -17.41
CA GLU A 141 -9.55 -1.18 -17.75
C GLU A 141 -10.58 -2.05 -18.49
N ASP A 142 -10.18 -3.26 -18.89
CA ASP A 142 -11.03 -4.19 -19.60
C ASP A 142 -11.00 -5.56 -18.93
N TYR A 143 -12.14 -5.94 -18.35
CA TYR A 143 -12.34 -7.20 -17.66
C TYR A 143 -13.83 -7.60 -17.71
N PRO A 144 -14.15 -8.91 -17.63
CA PRO A 144 -15.52 -9.39 -17.66
C PRO A 144 -16.36 -8.81 -16.51
N GLY A 145 -17.61 -8.43 -16.81
CA GLY A 145 -18.57 -7.96 -15.81
C GLY A 145 -18.27 -6.57 -15.25
N LYS A 146 -17.37 -5.79 -15.86
CA LYS A 146 -17.03 -4.42 -15.40
C LYS A 146 -18.24 -3.48 -15.35
N GLU A 147 -19.24 -3.73 -16.20
CA GLU A 147 -20.54 -3.04 -16.25
C GLU A 147 -21.46 -3.36 -15.05
N HIS A 148 -21.17 -4.43 -14.31
CA HIS A 148 -21.93 -4.86 -13.13
C HIS A 148 -21.31 -4.37 -11.82
N VAL A 149 -20.17 -3.68 -11.87
CA VAL A 149 -19.56 -3.09 -10.67
C VAL A 149 -20.48 -2.00 -10.10
N VAL A 150 -20.82 -2.13 -8.82
CA VAL A 150 -21.61 -1.14 -8.10
C VAL A 150 -20.66 -0.27 -7.30
N ALA A 151 -20.48 0.99 -7.69
CA ALA A 151 -19.49 1.87 -7.05
C ALA A 151 -19.83 3.37 -7.18
N GLY A 152 -19.04 4.23 -6.53
CA GLY A 152 -19.21 5.68 -6.66
C GLY A 152 -20.50 6.23 -6.03
N HIS A 153 -21.08 7.26 -6.65
CA HIS A 153 -22.33 7.91 -6.21
C HIS A 153 -23.59 7.05 -6.40
N ALA A 154 -23.48 5.89 -7.07
CA ALA A 154 -24.58 4.93 -7.19
C ALA A 154 -25.03 4.39 -5.83
N THR A 155 -24.19 4.52 -4.81
CA THR A 155 -24.47 4.07 -3.45
C THR A 155 -24.33 5.24 -2.47
N GLU A 156 -25.45 5.83 -2.06
CA GLU A 156 -25.49 6.78 -0.95
C GLU A 156 -25.16 6.08 0.40
N ASP A 157 -25.31 4.74 0.45
CA ASP A 157 -25.41 3.98 1.70
C ASP A 157 -24.55 2.71 1.86
N GLY A 158 -23.52 2.49 1.03
CA GLY A 158 -22.51 1.43 1.30
C GLY A 158 -22.73 0.09 0.59
N GLU A 159 -23.51 0.06 -0.49
CA GLU A 159 -23.73 -1.11 -1.34
C GLU A 159 -22.61 -1.28 -2.40
N GLU A 160 -21.38 -0.81 -2.13
CA GLU A 160 -20.30 -1.00 -3.09
C GLU A 160 -20.06 -2.51 -3.30
N ASP A 161 -20.12 -2.96 -4.55
CA ASP A 161 -19.88 -4.35 -4.94
C ASP A 161 -18.81 -4.41 -6.04
N PHE A 162 -17.64 -4.92 -5.64
CA PHE A 162 -16.50 -5.16 -6.53
C PHE A 162 -16.31 -6.64 -6.86
N SER A 163 -17.32 -7.48 -6.70
CA SER A 163 -17.25 -8.91 -7.04
C SER A 163 -16.75 -9.18 -8.46
N PRO A 164 -17.15 -8.43 -9.52
CA PRO A 164 -16.59 -8.62 -10.85
C PRO A 164 -15.06 -8.42 -10.92
N VAL A 165 -14.53 -7.49 -10.11
CA VAL A 165 -13.08 -7.29 -10.00
C VAL A 165 -12.42 -8.46 -9.26
N GLY A 166 -13.02 -8.93 -8.16
CA GLY A 166 -12.51 -10.08 -7.42
C GLY A 166 -12.45 -11.36 -8.26
N GLU A 167 -13.48 -11.62 -9.04
CA GLU A 167 -13.55 -12.75 -9.99
C GLU A 167 -12.48 -12.61 -11.09
N SER A 168 -12.40 -11.43 -11.71
CA SER A 168 -11.40 -11.17 -12.74
C SER A 168 -9.98 -11.30 -12.20
N PHE A 169 -9.71 -10.79 -11.01
CA PHE A 169 -8.39 -10.85 -10.38
C PHE A 169 -8.03 -12.29 -10.01
N THR A 170 -8.96 -13.03 -9.40
CA THR A 170 -8.74 -14.46 -9.07
C THR A 170 -8.41 -15.28 -10.30
N LYS A 171 -9.15 -15.06 -11.40
CA LYS A 171 -8.89 -15.69 -12.69
C LYS A 171 -7.54 -15.27 -13.28
N TRP A 172 -7.23 -13.97 -13.25
CA TRP A 172 -5.95 -13.46 -13.74
C TRP A 172 -4.79 -14.12 -12.99
N VAL A 173 -4.84 -14.22 -11.67
CA VAL A 173 -3.76 -14.86 -10.89
C VAL A 173 -3.65 -16.36 -11.21
N SER A 174 -4.76 -17.08 -11.40
CA SER A 174 -4.73 -18.51 -11.72
C SER A 174 -4.19 -18.81 -13.12
N GLU A 175 -4.52 -17.99 -14.12
CA GLU A 175 -4.02 -18.10 -15.49
C GLU A 175 -2.51 -17.84 -15.59
N HIS A 176 -1.97 -17.01 -14.71
CA HIS A 176 -0.53 -16.76 -14.61
C HIS A 176 0.21 -17.83 -13.78
N ALA A 177 -0.46 -18.93 -13.40
CA ALA A 177 0.07 -20.16 -12.78
C ALA A 177 1.08 -19.91 -11.64
N VAL A 178 0.76 -18.95 -10.78
CA VAL A 178 1.50 -18.69 -9.55
C VAL A 178 1.24 -19.83 -8.56
N THR A 179 2.28 -20.52 -8.12
CA THR A 179 2.18 -21.54 -7.07
C THR A 179 1.77 -20.90 -5.74
N GLN A 180 0.82 -21.52 -5.03
CA GLN A 180 0.29 -21.03 -3.74
C GLN A 180 1.37 -20.87 -2.65
N ASP A 181 2.52 -21.53 -2.80
CA ASP A 181 3.62 -21.51 -1.84
C ASP A 181 4.42 -20.20 -1.86
N ASP A 182 4.20 -19.35 -2.86
CA ASP A 182 4.87 -18.07 -2.96
C ASP A 182 3.98 -16.93 -2.47
N LEU A 183 4.33 -16.38 -1.30
CA LEU A 183 3.70 -15.21 -0.67
C LEU A 183 3.97 -13.92 -1.47
N TYR A 184 3.42 -13.84 -2.68
CA TYR A 184 3.52 -12.68 -3.53
C TYR A 184 2.36 -11.74 -3.22
N VAL A 185 2.65 -10.61 -2.57
CA VAL A 185 1.65 -9.60 -2.23
C VAL A 185 0.83 -9.16 -3.46
N ARG A 186 1.44 -9.15 -4.66
CA ARG A 186 0.78 -8.86 -5.95
C ARG A 186 -0.34 -9.81 -6.32
N ASN A 187 -0.25 -11.05 -5.87
CA ASN A 187 -1.17 -12.12 -6.19
C ASN A 187 -2.25 -12.25 -5.12
N ASP A 188 -1.97 -11.76 -3.92
CA ASP A 188 -2.93 -11.70 -2.84
C ASP A 188 -3.83 -10.46 -2.93
N HIS A 189 -3.34 -9.36 -3.51
CA HIS A 189 -4.10 -8.11 -3.52
C HIS A 189 -4.10 -7.40 -4.85
N CYS A 190 -5.22 -6.76 -5.14
CA CYS A 190 -5.32 -5.75 -6.18
C CYS A 190 -5.84 -4.43 -5.61
N LEU A 191 -5.57 -3.35 -6.33
CA LEU A 191 -6.13 -2.03 -6.07
C LEU A 191 -7.33 -1.78 -6.99
N ILE A 192 -8.31 -1.02 -6.53
CA ILE A 192 -9.51 -0.69 -7.29
C ILE A 192 -9.78 0.81 -7.18
N VAL A 193 -10.07 1.44 -8.32
CA VAL A 193 -10.38 2.87 -8.42
C VAL A 193 -11.77 3.04 -9.02
N ASP A 194 -12.74 3.33 -8.16
CA ASP A 194 -14.07 3.80 -8.53
C ASP A 194 -14.14 5.34 -8.56
N GLU A 195 -15.34 5.90 -8.75
CA GLU A 195 -15.52 7.36 -8.80
C GLU A 195 -15.10 8.06 -7.49
N LYS A 196 -15.44 7.48 -6.34
CA LYS A 196 -15.10 8.05 -5.03
C LYS A 196 -13.59 8.00 -4.78
N ALA A 197 -12.93 6.89 -5.13
CA ALA A 197 -11.48 6.77 -5.08
C ALA A 197 -10.80 7.72 -6.08
N LEU A 198 -11.37 7.90 -7.27
CA LEU A 198 -10.88 8.84 -8.27
C LEU A 198 -10.89 10.28 -7.72
N GLU A 199 -12.01 10.73 -7.17
CA GLU A 199 -12.10 12.03 -6.47
C GLU A 199 -11.11 12.14 -5.30
N ALA A 200 -10.89 11.05 -4.56
CA ALA A 200 -9.93 11.01 -3.47
C ALA A 200 -8.50 11.21 -3.95
N LEU A 201 -8.10 10.54 -5.03
CA LEU A 201 -6.78 10.70 -5.64
C LEU A 201 -6.56 12.08 -6.25
N GLU A 202 -7.61 12.73 -6.75
CA GLU A 202 -7.52 14.10 -7.29
C GLU A 202 -7.22 15.16 -6.24
N ARG A 203 -7.44 14.85 -4.96
CA ARG A 203 -7.03 15.71 -3.83
C ARG A 203 -5.52 15.68 -3.60
N LEU A 204 -4.81 14.69 -4.12
CA LEU A 204 -3.34 14.67 -4.09
C LEU A 204 -2.80 15.78 -5.00
N PRO A 205 -1.80 16.56 -4.58
CA PRO A 205 -1.10 17.48 -5.47
C PRO A 205 -0.53 16.76 -6.70
N ARG A 206 -0.54 17.44 -7.86
CA ARG A 206 -0.01 16.88 -9.13
C ARG A 206 1.50 16.60 -9.07
N SER A 207 2.24 17.39 -8.30
CA SER A 207 3.67 17.24 -8.08
C SER A 207 3.95 16.81 -6.66
N THR A 208 4.88 15.89 -6.48
CA THR A 208 5.41 15.55 -5.15
C THR A 208 6.50 16.54 -4.75
N PRO A 209 6.66 16.84 -3.45
CA PRO A 209 7.79 17.61 -2.99
C PRO A 209 9.10 16.85 -3.22
N GLU A 210 10.23 17.54 -3.14
CA GLU A 210 11.53 16.89 -3.15
C GLU A 210 11.61 15.93 -1.96
N PRO A 211 12.02 14.66 -2.16
CA PRO A 211 12.21 13.74 -1.06
C PRO A 211 13.29 14.29 -0.13
N GLY A 212 12.96 14.42 1.14
CA GLY A 212 13.91 14.98 2.08
C GLY A 212 13.43 14.95 3.52
N PRO A 213 14.33 15.32 4.43
CA PRO A 213 14.02 15.57 5.82
C PRO A 213 13.09 16.78 5.97
N GLU A 214 11.78 16.59 5.82
CA GLU A 214 10.90 17.67 6.23
C GLU A 214 10.89 17.77 7.77
N PRO A 215 10.91 18.99 8.35
CA PRO A 215 10.71 19.16 9.78
C PRO A 215 9.37 18.54 10.18
N ALA A 216 9.32 17.75 11.26
CA ALA A 216 8.08 17.10 11.72
C ALA A 216 6.88 18.08 11.92
N ASN A 217 7.18 19.37 12.10
CA ASN A 217 6.22 20.45 12.30
C ASN A 217 6.02 21.34 11.06
N ALA A 218 6.68 21.06 9.94
CA ALA A 218 6.48 21.82 8.72
C ALA A 218 5.01 21.69 8.28
N PRO A 219 4.37 22.77 7.83
CA PRO A 219 3.05 22.71 7.22
C PRO A 219 3.00 21.63 6.13
N GLN A 220 4.08 21.46 5.37
CA GLN A 220 4.27 20.45 4.34
C GLN A 220 4.19 19.01 4.87
N THR A 221 4.68 18.73 6.08
CA THR A 221 4.61 17.39 6.70
C THR A 221 3.20 17.11 7.22
N LYS A 222 2.53 18.12 7.79
CA LYS A 222 1.09 18.05 8.06
C LYS A 222 0.27 17.93 6.77
N LEU A 223 0.75 18.47 5.65
CA LEU A 223 0.17 18.29 4.33
C LEU A 223 0.41 16.84 3.82
N LEU A 224 1.61 16.28 3.98
CA LEU A 224 1.98 14.92 3.57
C LEU A 224 1.22 13.84 4.36
N TYR A 225 1.11 13.99 5.67
CA TYR A 225 0.37 13.04 6.52
C TYR A 225 -1.12 13.40 6.67
N GLY A 226 -1.49 14.68 6.51
CA GLY A 226 -2.87 15.16 6.60
C GLY A 226 -3.65 15.11 5.29
N HIS A 227 -3.07 15.41 4.11
CA HIS A 227 -3.75 15.23 2.82
C HIS A 227 -3.79 13.78 2.36
N ASN A 228 -2.84 12.93 2.77
CA ASN A 228 -2.98 11.48 2.59
C ASN A 228 -4.18 10.92 3.36
N SER A 229 -4.69 11.61 4.39
CA SER A 229 -5.91 11.14 5.07
C SER A 229 -7.19 11.27 4.22
N GLY A 230 -7.15 12.06 3.14
CA GLY A 230 -8.29 12.24 2.22
C GLY A 230 -8.18 11.49 0.90
N ALA A 231 -6.97 10.99 0.56
CA ALA A 231 -6.69 10.24 -0.65
C ALA A 231 -6.63 8.74 -0.32
N TRP A 232 -7.34 7.93 -1.10
CA TRP A 232 -7.41 6.50 -0.88
C TRP A 232 -7.83 5.79 -2.16
N VAL A 233 -7.54 4.49 -2.21
CA VAL A 233 -8.07 3.55 -3.19
C VAL A 233 -8.67 2.37 -2.45
N TRP A 234 -9.49 1.58 -3.13
CA TRP A 234 -9.92 0.30 -2.58
C TRP A 234 -8.79 -0.71 -2.77
N MET A 235 -8.67 -1.64 -1.82
CA MET A 235 -7.81 -2.81 -1.90
C MET A 235 -8.66 -4.04 -1.64
N LEU A 236 -8.53 -5.04 -2.49
CA LEU A 236 -9.20 -6.33 -2.36
C LEU A 236 -8.16 -7.39 -2.00
N ASP A 237 -8.46 -8.24 -1.03
CA ASP A 237 -7.68 -9.45 -0.73
C ASP A 237 -8.36 -10.66 -1.37
N ARG A 238 -7.61 -11.37 -2.21
CA ARG A 238 -8.09 -12.48 -3.04
C ARG A 238 -8.50 -13.69 -2.20
N GLU A 239 -7.70 -14.05 -1.20
CA GLU A 239 -7.99 -15.19 -0.34
C GLU A 239 -9.28 -14.92 0.44
N TYR A 240 -9.38 -13.72 0.99
CA TYR A 240 -10.56 -13.28 1.71
C TYR A 240 -11.80 -13.17 0.81
N PHE A 241 -11.65 -12.67 -0.43
CA PHE A 241 -12.71 -12.66 -1.43
C PHE A 241 -13.20 -14.08 -1.78
N HIS A 242 -12.27 -15.04 -1.90
CA HIS A 242 -12.62 -16.44 -2.13
C HIS A 242 -13.43 -17.02 -0.94
N THR A 243 -13.01 -16.77 0.29
CA THR A 243 -13.77 -17.18 1.48
C THR A 243 -15.15 -16.51 1.53
N PHE A 244 -15.22 -15.21 1.24
CA PHE A 244 -16.47 -14.44 1.22
C PHE A 244 -17.50 -15.01 0.24
N THR A 245 -17.05 -15.38 -0.97
CA THR A 245 -17.92 -15.92 -2.02
C THR A 245 -18.36 -17.36 -1.78
N HIS A 246 -17.51 -18.20 -1.16
CA HIS A 246 -17.82 -19.63 -0.96
C HIS A 246 -18.49 -19.94 0.38
N SER A 247 -18.17 -19.19 1.42
CA SER A 247 -18.70 -19.37 2.77
C SER A 247 -19.77 -18.34 3.13
N GLY A 248 -19.96 -17.31 2.32
CA GLY A 248 -20.89 -16.23 2.64
C GLY A 248 -20.35 -15.26 3.69
N PRO A 249 -20.93 -14.04 3.76
CA PRO A 249 -20.50 -12.99 4.68
C PRO A 249 -20.56 -13.40 6.15
N GLU A 250 -21.53 -14.23 6.55
CA GLU A 250 -21.77 -14.69 7.93
C GLU A 250 -20.65 -15.54 8.54
N HIS A 251 -19.71 -16.02 7.73
CA HIS A 251 -18.59 -16.81 8.20
C HIS A 251 -17.31 -15.99 8.43
N ILE A 252 -17.37 -14.67 8.25
CA ILE A 252 -16.19 -13.83 8.39
C ILE A 252 -16.33 -12.77 9.48
N TRP A 253 -15.52 -12.94 10.52
CA TRP A 253 -15.62 -12.20 11.77
C TRP A 253 -14.35 -11.41 12.05
N ILE A 254 -14.49 -10.12 12.36
CA ILE A 254 -13.36 -9.31 12.81
C ILE A 254 -12.96 -9.75 14.22
N SER A 255 -11.72 -10.24 14.36
CA SER A 255 -11.11 -10.52 15.66
C SER A 255 -10.35 -9.30 16.15
N ASP A 256 -10.79 -8.71 17.26
CA ASP A 256 -10.21 -7.48 17.81
C ASP A 256 -8.94 -7.72 18.68
N THR A 257 -8.35 -8.92 18.70
CA THR A 257 -7.23 -9.22 19.63
C THR A 257 -5.99 -9.80 18.97
N PHE A 258 -4.87 -9.06 19.09
CA PHE A 258 -3.54 -9.64 19.18
C PHE A 258 -3.39 -10.33 20.55
N GLY A 259 -3.50 -11.65 20.61
CA GLY A 259 -2.98 -12.44 21.74
C GLY A 259 -3.92 -12.78 22.91
N GLY A 260 -5.25 -12.77 22.77
CA GLY A 260 -6.12 -13.07 23.91
C GLY A 260 -7.55 -13.47 23.58
N GLY A 261 -7.72 -14.61 22.89
CA GLY A 261 -9.02 -15.26 22.65
C GLY A 261 -10.01 -14.44 21.79
N PRO A 262 -10.93 -15.09 21.06
CA PRO A 262 -11.89 -14.37 20.23
C PRO A 262 -12.82 -13.52 21.10
N ARG A 263 -12.61 -12.20 21.13
CA ARG A 263 -13.66 -11.25 21.49
C ARG A 263 -14.42 -10.92 20.22
N TYR A 264 -15.57 -11.56 20.07
CA TYR A 264 -16.52 -11.33 18.99
C TYR A 264 -16.94 -9.86 19.02
N THR A 265 -16.60 -9.12 17.97
CA THR A 265 -17.26 -7.84 17.72
C THR A 265 -18.63 -8.07 17.10
N ASP A 266 -19.56 -7.15 17.35
CA ASP A 266 -20.97 -7.20 16.96
C ASP A 266 -21.23 -7.48 15.46
N GLY A 267 -21.24 -8.74 15.04
CA GLY A 267 -22.10 -9.19 13.93
C GLY A 267 -21.69 -8.87 12.49
N LEU A 268 -20.89 -7.84 12.25
CA LEU A 268 -20.83 -7.27 10.90
C LEU A 268 -19.83 -8.01 10.00
N PRO A 269 -20.29 -8.56 8.87
CA PRO A 269 -19.40 -9.18 7.89
C PRO A 269 -18.48 -8.11 7.32
N ALA A 270 -17.17 -8.34 7.41
CA ALA A 270 -16.21 -7.44 6.78
C ALA A 270 -16.23 -7.67 5.27
N SER A 271 -16.41 -6.58 4.51
CA SER A 271 -16.27 -6.61 3.06
C SER A 271 -14.87 -7.10 2.63
N PRO A 272 -14.75 -7.86 1.52
CA PRO A 272 -13.47 -8.26 0.98
C PRO A 272 -12.66 -7.09 0.39
N TRP A 273 -13.25 -5.91 0.28
CA TRP A 273 -12.57 -4.67 -0.10
C TRP A 273 -12.55 -3.66 1.03
N ILE A 274 -11.39 -3.02 1.22
CA ILE A 274 -11.18 -1.97 2.23
C ILE A 274 -10.44 -0.80 1.62
N ARG A 275 -10.52 0.37 2.27
CA ARG A 275 -9.79 1.54 1.82
C ARG A 275 -8.34 1.48 2.26
N ILE A 276 -7.43 1.80 1.36
CA ILE A 276 -6.01 1.95 1.66
C ILE A 276 -5.53 3.34 1.25
N MET A 277 -4.75 3.96 2.13
CA MET A 277 -4.07 5.22 1.85
C MET A 277 -2.80 4.97 1.02
N PRO A 278 -2.38 5.89 0.14
CA PRO A 278 -1.13 5.77 -0.59
C PRO A 278 0.10 5.49 0.31
N SER A 279 0.12 6.06 1.52
CA SER A 279 1.19 5.83 2.52
C SER A 279 1.30 4.40 3.02
N SER A 280 0.22 3.64 2.93
CA SER A 280 0.15 2.25 3.40
C SER A 280 0.49 1.23 2.31
N ILE A 281 0.50 1.64 1.04
CA ILE A 281 0.81 0.74 -0.09
C ILE A 281 2.21 0.11 0.04
N PRO A 282 3.30 0.86 0.34
CA PRO A 282 4.60 0.25 0.58
C PRO A 282 4.58 -0.72 1.78
N GLU A 283 3.84 -0.39 2.84
CA GLU A 283 3.77 -1.22 4.04
C GLU A 283 3.12 -2.57 3.74
N VAL A 284 2.00 -2.60 3.01
CA VAL A 284 1.37 -3.87 2.59
C VAL A 284 2.36 -4.75 1.83
N TRP A 285 3.13 -4.15 0.93
CA TRP A 285 4.08 -4.88 0.09
C TRP A 285 5.30 -5.41 0.88
N PHE A 286 5.93 -4.56 1.67
CA PHE A 286 7.22 -4.88 2.30
C PHE A 286 7.07 -5.47 3.72
N HIS A 287 6.02 -5.11 4.47
CA HIS A 287 5.85 -5.54 5.87
C HIS A 287 5.10 -6.87 6.02
N ARG A 288 4.13 -7.19 5.15
CA ARG A 288 3.39 -8.47 5.20
C ARG A 288 4.36 -9.67 5.13
N PRO A 289 5.35 -9.71 4.23
CA PRO A 289 6.28 -10.84 4.15
C PRO A 289 7.36 -10.86 5.26
N ARG A 290 7.36 -9.86 6.14
CA ARG A 290 8.19 -9.82 7.35
C ARG A 290 7.41 -10.28 8.59
N ASN A 291 6.15 -10.68 8.44
CA ASN A 291 5.20 -10.94 9.53
C ASN A 291 5.01 -9.73 10.47
N PHE A 292 5.37 -8.53 10.01
CA PHE A 292 5.11 -7.28 10.75
C PHE A 292 3.65 -6.86 10.63
N THR A 293 2.98 -7.30 9.55
CA THR A 293 1.55 -7.16 9.37
C THR A 293 0.94 -8.56 9.35
N PRO A 294 -0.15 -8.82 10.10
CA PRO A 294 -0.88 -10.07 10.00
C PRO A 294 -1.28 -10.37 8.54
N SER A 295 -1.18 -11.64 8.14
CA SER A 295 -1.77 -12.11 6.88
C SER A 295 -3.30 -12.13 6.92
N ASN A 296 -3.87 -12.22 8.13
CA ASN A 296 -5.31 -12.21 8.33
C ASN A 296 -5.88 -10.81 8.03
N TRP A 297 -6.66 -10.71 6.96
CA TRP A 297 -7.36 -9.50 6.52
C TRP A 297 -8.15 -8.81 7.64
N THR A 298 -8.78 -9.58 8.52
CA THR A 298 -9.56 -9.02 9.63
C THR A 298 -8.70 -8.32 10.69
N ALA A 299 -7.44 -8.73 10.82
CA ALA A 299 -6.51 -8.16 11.80
C ALA A 299 -5.85 -6.87 11.31
N VAL A 300 -6.17 -6.41 10.09
CA VAL A 300 -5.72 -5.14 9.50
C VAL A 300 -6.86 -4.17 9.23
N ILE A 301 -8.08 -4.47 9.70
CA ILE A 301 -9.26 -3.62 9.50
C ILE A 301 -9.44 -2.64 10.67
N GLN A 302 -9.23 -1.37 10.38
CA GLN A 302 -9.66 -0.25 11.20
C GLN A 302 -11.06 0.21 10.78
N ARG A 303 -11.98 0.35 11.74
CA ARG A 303 -13.33 0.88 11.46
C ARG A 303 -13.30 2.38 11.22
N ASP A 304 -14.12 2.84 10.27
CA ASP A 304 -14.27 4.27 10.02
C ASP A 304 -14.92 4.97 11.23
N LYS A 305 -14.27 6.01 11.74
CA LYS A 305 -14.71 6.74 12.94
C LYS A 305 -16.03 7.52 12.79
N HIS A 306 -16.54 7.65 11.56
CA HIS A 306 -17.76 8.38 11.23
C HIS A 306 -18.83 7.46 10.63
N LYS A 307 -18.42 6.37 9.98
CA LYS A 307 -19.28 5.37 9.33
C LYS A 307 -18.90 3.95 9.78
N PHE A 308 -18.82 3.76 11.10
CA PHE A 308 -18.31 2.59 11.84
C PHE A 308 -18.74 1.23 11.31
N ASP A 309 -19.97 1.14 10.82
CA ASP A 309 -20.62 -0.12 10.48
C ASP A 309 -20.58 -0.40 8.96
N LYS A 310 -20.02 0.51 8.15
CA LYS A 310 -20.10 0.44 6.68
C LYS A 310 -18.76 0.60 5.96
N ILE A 311 -17.74 1.17 6.59
CA ILE A 311 -16.48 1.51 5.95
C ILE A 311 -15.30 1.05 6.80
N SER A 312 -14.37 0.36 6.15
CA SER A 312 -13.15 -0.18 6.73
C SER A 312 -11.91 0.39 6.05
N TRP A 313 -10.90 0.66 6.85
CA TRP A 313 -9.59 1.14 6.45
C TRP A 313 -8.52 0.09 6.75
N TRP A 314 -7.56 -0.09 5.85
CA TRP A 314 -6.37 -0.87 6.14
C TRP A 314 -5.49 -0.12 7.15
N ASN A 315 -5.10 -0.80 8.22
CA ASN A 315 -4.19 -0.28 9.23
C ASN A 315 -3.41 -1.45 9.86
N PRO A 316 -2.08 -1.35 10.06
CA PRO A 316 -1.28 -2.43 10.62
C PRO A 316 -1.44 -2.59 12.14
N VAL A 317 -2.08 -1.64 12.83
CA VAL A 317 -2.32 -1.63 14.29
C VAL A 317 -3.79 -1.30 14.64
N PRO A 318 -4.79 -1.97 14.04
CA PRO A 318 -6.17 -1.51 14.10
C PRO A 318 -6.81 -1.72 15.48
N SER A 319 -6.37 -2.71 16.26
CA SER A 319 -6.94 -3.05 17.57
C SER A 319 -6.93 -1.86 18.53
N ALA A 320 -5.79 -1.15 18.62
CA ALA A 320 -5.66 0.03 19.47
C ALA A 320 -6.61 1.16 19.05
N PHE A 321 -6.81 1.35 17.74
CA PHE A 321 -7.74 2.37 17.23
C PHE A 321 -9.21 1.97 17.45
N ASN A 322 -9.57 0.73 17.12
CA ASN A 322 -10.93 0.21 17.27
C ASN A 322 -11.38 0.23 18.73
N GLU A 323 -10.51 -0.11 19.69
CA GLU A 323 -10.83 -0.07 21.12
C GLU A 323 -11.16 1.37 21.59
N VAL A 324 -10.32 2.34 21.20
CA VAL A 324 -10.53 3.76 21.55
C VAL A 324 -11.86 4.26 21.01
N TYR A 325 -12.22 3.91 19.78
CA TYR A 325 -13.49 4.32 19.20
C TYR A 325 -14.70 3.62 19.82
N SER A 326 -14.60 2.31 20.06
CA SER A 326 -15.65 1.53 20.73
C SER A 326 -15.94 2.04 22.14
N ARG A 327 -14.91 2.53 22.86
CA ARG A 327 -15.10 3.22 24.14
C ARG A 327 -15.86 4.53 23.97
N LYS A 328 -15.44 5.41 23.03
CA LYS A 328 -16.12 6.69 22.77
C LYS A 328 -17.58 6.51 22.36
N ARG A 329 -17.90 5.50 21.53
CA ARG A 329 -19.28 5.19 21.13
C ARG A 329 -20.13 4.79 22.33
N ARG A 330 -19.60 3.93 23.21
CA ARG A 330 -20.29 3.54 24.45
C ARG A 330 -20.55 4.73 25.37
N GLU A 331 -19.60 5.67 25.46
CA GLU A 331 -19.77 6.92 26.22
C GLU A 331 -20.81 7.87 25.60
N GLN A 332 -20.98 7.87 24.28
CA GLN A 332 -21.98 8.70 23.59
C GLN A 332 -23.40 8.15 23.67
N LEU A 333 -23.54 6.83 23.84
CA LEU A 333 -24.84 6.15 23.92
C LEU A 333 -25.36 5.97 25.35
N ALA A 334 -24.53 6.26 26.36
CA ALA A 334 -24.87 6.26 27.78
C ALA A 334 -25.26 7.66 28.24
#